data_AF-A0A2X2Y1Q8-F1
#
_entry.id   AF-A0A2X2Y1Q8-F1
#
_cell.length_a   1.000
_cell.length_b   1.000
_cell.length_c   1.000
_cell.angle_alpha   90.00
_cell.angle_beta   90.00
_cell.angle_gamma   90.00
#
_symmetry.space_group_name_H-M   'P 1'
#
loop_
_entity.id
_entity.type
_entity.pdbx_description
1 polymer ?
#
loop_
_entity_poly.entity_id
_entity_poly.type
_entity_poly.pdbx_seq_one_letter_code
_entity_poly.pdbx_strand_id
1 'polypeptide(L)'
;MRIIKNKENLFSIIKNSNNLIISSDGSGTEKLNLIDLYSDESKPSFIFHDPLEISLKKYKDSLEQKGYIVETISISEQSKSFFYNILSLDKIKDKYRTGDIEGAKMLCNTLVKVIYNDSLGKNKFWEDMSMALLRAIIFSMLEAKSLIDLQSIRDNIFNLVFLEDKNGIKILDEYFENMPLMTLARLEYKKIGYLDDNVKKSICLDAIDNLEKFNEKVIPNKTITLKELGIEDRPVAVFLKTPNIEEVSSIFIKELYVYLIKIYLNPKYKREVIFNLDNFDSIYEIEKFNNILQVCLASGIKFNIAIKSLPKLEKIYVENYKTIFNNCGNIIYFSSDDCKTKSLLSEQLNIDQIILKPMYID
;
A
#
# COMPACT_ATOMS: atom_id res chain seq x y z
N MET A 1 -31.06 19.03 -0.24
CA MET A 1 -30.17 19.14 0.92
C MET A 1 -30.88 18.61 2.16
N ARG A 2 -30.74 17.32 2.51
CA ARG A 2 -31.02 16.86 3.88
C ARG A 2 -29.90 17.39 4.77
N ILE A 3 -30.14 18.55 5.36
CA ILE A 3 -29.35 18.98 6.50
C ILE A 3 -29.78 18.09 7.65
N ILE A 4 -28.93 17.14 8.03
CA ILE A 4 -29.16 16.40 9.28
C ILE A 4 -28.84 17.36 10.42
N LYS A 5 -29.88 17.96 11.00
CA LYS A 5 -29.78 18.85 12.17
C LYS A 5 -29.49 18.10 13.46
N ASN A 6 -29.71 16.78 13.51
CA ASN A 6 -29.53 15.96 14.71
C ASN A 6 -28.36 14.96 14.55
N LYS A 7 -27.32 15.11 15.37
CA LYS A 7 -26.07 14.32 15.32
C LYS A 7 -26.29 12.82 15.49
N GLU A 8 -27.29 12.39 16.26
CA GLU A 8 -27.53 10.94 16.50
C GLU A 8 -27.99 10.20 15.24
N ASN A 9 -28.89 10.79 14.45
CA ASN A 9 -29.34 10.21 13.19
C ASN A 9 -28.21 10.14 12.15
N LEU A 10 -27.32 11.13 12.14
CA LEU A 10 -26.15 11.16 11.26
C LEU A 10 -25.24 9.95 11.48
N PHE A 11 -24.89 9.67 12.74
CA PHE A 11 -23.99 8.57 13.05
C PHE A 11 -24.60 7.21 12.75
N SER A 12 -25.91 7.03 12.94
CA SER A 12 -26.60 5.80 12.54
C SER A 12 -26.51 5.51 11.03
N ILE A 13 -26.49 6.55 10.20
CA ILE A 13 -26.40 6.42 8.73
C ILE A 13 -24.95 6.16 8.31
N ILE A 14 -23.98 6.87 8.90
CA ILE A 14 -22.54 6.67 8.63
C ILE A 14 -22.12 5.24 9.00
N LYS A 15 -22.63 4.73 10.13
CA LYS A 15 -22.29 3.40 10.65
C LYS A 15 -22.58 2.27 9.67
N ASN A 16 -23.55 2.41 8.77
CA ASN A 16 -24.09 1.29 8.00
C ASN A 16 -23.68 1.26 6.52
N SER A 17 -22.73 2.08 6.10
CA SER A 17 -22.29 2.11 4.69
C SER A 17 -20.80 2.43 4.55
N ASN A 18 -20.29 2.28 3.33
CA ASN A 18 -19.00 2.87 2.96
C ASN A 18 -19.15 4.38 2.87
N ASN A 19 -18.15 5.12 3.34
CA ASN A 19 -18.18 6.58 3.42
C ASN A 19 -17.03 7.18 2.62
N LEU A 20 -17.33 8.16 1.77
CA LEU A 20 -16.33 9.02 1.14
C LEU A 20 -16.27 10.34 1.91
N ILE A 21 -15.10 10.67 2.45
CA ILE A 21 -14.86 11.89 3.21
C ILE A 21 -13.94 12.80 2.39
N ILE A 22 -14.35 14.05 2.17
CA ILE A 22 -13.60 15.04 1.39
C ILE A 22 -13.16 16.16 2.33
N SER A 23 -11.85 16.30 2.49
CA SER A 23 -11.22 17.29 3.37
C SER A 23 -9.89 17.75 2.80
N SER A 24 -9.60 19.05 2.79
CA SER A 24 -8.41 19.62 2.13
C SER A 24 -7.06 19.05 2.63
N ASP A 25 -6.99 18.60 3.89
CA ASP A 25 -5.82 17.93 4.48
C ASP A 25 -5.78 16.41 4.25
N GLY A 26 -6.84 15.82 3.69
CA GLY A 26 -6.97 14.40 3.40
C GLY A 26 -7.29 13.55 4.63
N SER A 27 -7.62 14.18 5.76
CA SER A 27 -8.01 13.51 7.00
C SER A 27 -9.48 13.79 7.31
N GLY A 28 -10.15 12.87 7.99
CA GLY A 28 -11.60 12.96 8.12
C GLY A 28 -12.21 11.97 9.10
N THR A 29 -11.61 10.78 9.22
CA THR A 29 -12.02 9.79 10.22
C THR A 29 -11.97 10.38 11.63
N GLU A 30 -10.89 11.12 11.93
CA GLU A 30 -10.67 11.78 13.20
C GLU A 30 -11.58 12.99 13.40
N LYS A 31 -11.92 13.74 12.36
CA LYS A 31 -12.81 14.93 12.46
C LYS A 31 -14.23 14.56 12.85
N LEU A 32 -14.66 13.38 12.43
CA LEU A 32 -15.99 12.85 12.70
C LEU A 32 -16.08 12.08 14.02
N ASN A 33 -14.95 11.84 14.70
CA ASN A 33 -14.87 10.97 15.88
C ASN A 33 -15.54 9.60 15.66
N LEU A 34 -15.44 9.05 14.44
CA LEU A 34 -16.13 7.80 14.09
C LEU A 34 -15.72 6.63 14.97
N ILE A 35 -14.44 6.60 15.35
CA ILE A 35 -13.86 5.51 16.14
C ILE A 35 -14.51 5.42 17.52
N ASP A 36 -14.78 6.57 18.16
CA ASP A 36 -15.43 6.60 19.47
C ASP A 36 -16.84 6.00 19.38
N LEU A 37 -17.57 6.30 18.31
CA LEU A 37 -18.93 5.81 18.08
C LEU A 37 -19.03 4.32 17.79
N TYR A 38 -18.03 3.76 17.09
CA TYR A 38 -17.98 2.33 16.78
C TYR A 38 -17.48 1.50 17.96
N SER A 39 -16.51 2.04 18.71
CA SER A 39 -15.79 1.28 19.74
C SER A 39 -16.61 0.97 21.00
N ASP A 40 -17.67 1.73 21.25
CA ASP A 40 -18.54 1.54 22.43
C ASP A 40 -19.68 0.54 22.23
N GLU A 41 -20.13 0.31 20.98
CA GLU A 41 -21.28 -0.57 20.68
C GLU A 41 -20.85 -1.93 20.11
N SER A 42 -20.26 -1.96 18.91
CA SER A 42 -20.04 -3.21 18.15
C SER A 42 -18.65 -3.81 18.32
N LYS A 43 -17.71 -3.07 18.93
CA LYS A 43 -16.28 -3.41 19.05
C LYS A 43 -15.70 -4.03 17.75
N PRO A 44 -15.79 -3.33 16.60
CA PRO A 44 -15.20 -3.81 15.36
C PRO A 44 -13.68 -3.75 15.45
N SER A 45 -12.96 -4.44 14.58
CA SER A 45 -11.52 -4.21 14.41
C SER A 45 -11.29 -3.03 13.46
N PHE A 46 -10.26 -2.24 13.70
CA PHE A 46 -9.93 -1.07 12.89
C PHE A 46 -8.62 -1.24 12.15
N ILE A 47 -8.60 -0.85 10.88
CA ILE A 47 -7.38 -0.77 10.08
C ILE A 47 -7.22 0.69 9.65
N PHE A 48 -6.16 1.35 10.10
CA PHE A 48 -5.87 2.74 9.77
C PHE A 48 -4.74 2.80 8.76
N HIS A 49 -4.97 3.49 7.63
CA HIS A 49 -3.87 4.03 6.83
C HIS A 49 -3.51 5.40 7.42
N ASP A 50 -2.42 5.45 8.18
CA ASP A 50 -2.07 6.61 9.00
C ASP A 50 -0.61 7.03 8.77
N PRO A 51 -0.26 7.49 7.55
CA PRO A 51 1.12 7.83 7.21
C PRO A 51 1.69 9.00 8.04
N LEU A 52 0.82 9.82 8.65
CA LEU A 52 1.20 10.98 9.47
C LEU A 52 1.04 10.76 10.98
N GLU A 53 0.64 9.55 11.38
CA GLU A 53 0.41 9.16 12.79
C GLU A 53 -0.64 9.99 13.53
N ILE A 54 -1.56 10.62 12.81
CA ILE A 54 -2.61 11.47 13.38
C ILE A 54 -3.63 10.61 14.12
N SER A 55 -4.10 9.54 13.47
CA SER A 55 -5.08 8.63 14.06
C SER A 55 -4.49 7.85 15.24
N LEU A 56 -3.24 7.42 15.15
CA LEU A 56 -2.57 6.72 16.24
C LEU A 56 -2.45 7.60 17.48
N LYS A 57 -1.93 8.83 17.33
CA LYS A 57 -1.77 9.77 18.46
C LYS A 57 -3.09 10.08 19.15
N LYS A 58 -4.18 10.11 18.39
CA LYS A 58 -5.51 10.41 18.92
C LYS A 58 -6.16 9.21 19.60
N TYR A 59 -6.09 8.03 19.01
CA TYR A 59 -6.96 6.90 19.39
C TYR A 59 -6.27 5.78 20.16
N LYS A 60 -4.93 5.69 20.17
CA LYS A 60 -4.21 4.59 20.81
C LYS A 60 -4.67 4.34 22.25
N ASP A 61 -4.51 5.33 23.12
CA ASP A 61 -4.75 5.16 24.56
C ASP A 61 -6.23 4.84 24.85
N SER A 62 -7.16 5.46 24.11
CA SER A 62 -8.60 5.20 24.25
C SER A 62 -8.97 3.78 23.80
N LEU A 63 -8.40 3.31 22.69
CA LEU A 63 -8.66 1.95 22.19
C LEU A 63 -8.08 0.88 23.13
N GLU A 64 -6.87 1.09 23.66
CA GLU A 64 -6.27 0.20 24.67
C GLU A 64 -7.15 0.12 25.93
N GLN A 65 -7.64 1.26 26.43
CA GLN A 65 -8.58 1.30 27.57
C GLN A 65 -9.90 0.57 27.28
N LYS A 66 -10.37 0.58 26.03
CA LYS A 66 -11.56 -0.16 25.58
C LYS A 66 -11.31 -1.66 25.32
N GLY A 67 -10.07 -2.12 25.51
CA GLY A 67 -9.66 -3.52 25.43
C GLY A 67 -9.24 -3.97 24.03
N TYR A 68 -8.86 -3.05 23.15
CA TYR A 68 -8.28 -3.37 21.84
C TYR A 68 -6.82 -3.76 22.00
N ILE A 69 -6.36 -4.70 21.17
CA ILE A 69 -4.93 -4.78 20.88
C ILE A 69 -4.62 -3.65 19.91
N VAL A 70 -3.65 -2.80 20.24
CA VAL A 70 -3.17 -1.77 19.32
C VAL A 70 -1.83 -2.21 18.74
N GLU A 71 -1.80 -2.36 17.42
CA GLU A 71 -0.62 -2.76 16.67
C GLU A 71 -0.22 -1.67 15.69
N THR A 72 1.08 -1.51 15.47
CA THR A 72 1.60 -0.59 14.46
C THR A 72 2.42 -1.37 13.44
N ILE A 73 2.07 -1.22 12.17
CA ILE A 73 2.83 -1.83 11.08
C ILE A 73 3.58 -0.70 10.37
N SER A 74 4.89 -0.68 10.49
CA SER A 74 5.77 0.26 9.78
C SER A 74 6.88 -0.48 9.06
N ILE A 75 7.48 0.12 8.03
CA ILE A 75 8.66 -0.41 7.33
C ILE A 75 9.91 -0.23 8.21
N SER A 76 9.82 -0.73 9.43
CA SER A 76 10.92 -0.84 10.38
C SER A 76 11.52 -2.25 10.32
N GLU A 77 12.66 -2.42 10.97
CA GLU A 77 13.38 -3.70 11.04
C GLU A 77 12.49 -4.88 11.45
N GLN A 78 11.58 -4.67 12.40
CA GLN A 78 10.71 -5.72 12.94
C GLN A 78 9.64 -6.20 11.94
N SER A 79 9.29 -5.38 10.94
CA SER A 79 8.25 -5.70 9.96
C SER A 79 8.80 -6.09 8.59
N LYS A 80 10.13 -6.13 8.39
CA LYS A 80 10.72 -6.47 7.09
C LYS A 80 10.29 -7.87 6.60
N SER A 81 10.17 -8.83 7.51
CA SER A 81 9.66 -10.17 7.21
C SER A 81 8.20 -10.13 6.74
N PHE A 82 7.36 -9.30 7.37
CA PHE A 82 5.96 -9.12 7.00
C PHE A 82 5.81 -8.57 5.58
N PHE A 83 6.54 -7.49 5.26
CA PHE A 83 6.49 -6.90 3.92
C PHE A 83 7.13 -7.77 2.85
N TYR A 84 8.21 -8.49 3.17
CA TYR A 84 8.78 -9.46 2.24
C TYR A 84 7.77 -10.55 1.87
N ASN A 85 6.99 -11.06 2.83
CA ASN A 85 5.96 -12.07 2.54
C ASN A 85 4.84 -11.50 1.64
N ILE A 86 4.43 -10.26 1.91
CA ILE A 86 3.43 -9.55 1.09
C ILE A 86 3.93 -9.34 -0.34
N LEU A 87 5.22 -9.06 -0.50
CA LEU A 87 5.89 -8.70 -1.76
C LEU A 87 6.76 -9.84 -2.32
N SER A 88 6.48 -11.08 -1.90
CA SER A 88 7.39 -12.21 -2.10
C SER A 88 7.73 -12.46 -3.56
N LEU A 89 8.91 -13.03 -3.79
CA LEU A 89 9.37 -13.37 -5.14
C LEU A 89 8.39 -14.29 -5.87
N ASP A 90 7.68 -15.16 -5.15
CA ASP A 90 6.68 -16.06 -5.76
C ASP A 90 5.47 -15.30 -6.30
N LYS A 91 5.00 -14.24 -5.62
CA LYS A 91 3.94 -13.38 -6.17
C LYS A 91 4.39 -12.65 -7.44
N ILE A 92 5.65 -12.20 -7.49
CA ILE A 92 6.23 -11.59 -8.69
C ILE A 92 6.27 -12.63 -9.82
N LYS A 93 6.72 -13.87 -9.53
CA LYS A 93 6.74 -14.98 -10.49
C LYS A 93 5.34 -15.29 -11.01
N ASP A 94 4.34 -15.37 -10.13
CA ASP A 94 2.97 -15.72 -10.50
C ASP A 94 2.33 -14.65 -11.39
N LYS A 95 2.48 -13.36 -11.04
CA LYS A 95 2.03 -12.25 -11.88
C LYS A 95 2.66 -12.29 -13.27
N TYR A 96 3.98 -12.50 -13.34
CA TYR A 96 4.68 -12.61 -14.62
C TYR A 96 4.20 -13.81 -15.45
N ARG A 97 4.08 -15.00 -14.83
CA ARG A 97 3.61 -16.24 -15.50
C ARG A 97 2.17 -16.13 -16.02
N THR A 98 1.32 -15.39 -15.31
CA THR A 98 -0.07 -15.18 -15.71
C THR A 98 -0.25 -14.06 -16.74
N GLY A 99 0.84 -13.43 -17.17
CA GLY A 99 0.83 -12.35 -18.17
C GLY A 99 0.53 -10.96 -17.60
N ASP A 100 0.39 -10.81 -16.28
CA ASP A 100 0.24 -9.52 -15.61
C ASP A 100 1.61 -8.85 -15.39
N ILE A 101 2.16 -8.35 -16.50
CA ILE A 101 3.49 -7.73 -16.55
C ILE A 101 3.55 -6.46 -15.70
N GLU A 102 2.51 -5.63 -15.70
CA GLU A 102 2.49 -4.40 -14.91
C GLU A 102 2.40 -4.70 -13.40
N GLY A 103 1.60 -5.69 -13.00
CA GLY A 103 1.56 -6.17 -11.63
C GLY A 103 2.91 -6.74 -11.17
N ALA A 104 3.59 -7.51 -12.03
CA ALA A 104 4.93 -8.02 -11.73
C ALA A 104 5.95 -6.88 -11.55
N LYS A 105 5.91 -5.86 -12.43
CA LYS A 105 6.77 -4.67 -12.31
C LYS A 105 6.51 -3.89 -11.04
N MET A 106 5.24 -3.65 -10.70
CA MET A 106 4.85 -2.93 -9.49
C MET A 106 5.38 -3.66 -8.25
N LEU A 107 5.11 -4.96 -8.11
CA LEU A 107 5.57 -5.76 -6.97
C LEU A 107 7.11 -5.78 -6.86
N CYS A 108 7.81 -5.97 -7.99
CA CYS A 108 9.27 -5.94 -8.03
C CYS A 108 9.82 -4.57 -7.58
N ASN A 109 9.26 -3.47 -8.10
CA ASN A 109 9.66 -2.12 -7.72
C ASN A 109 9.40 -1.84 -6.23
N THR A 110 8.24 -2.23 -5.71
CA THR A 110 7.91 -2.07 -4.29
C THR A 110 8.84 -2.88 -3.40
N LEU A 111 9.13 -4.14 -3.75
CA LEU A 111 10.09 -4.97 -3.02
C LEU A 111 11.47 -4.30 -2.94
N VAL A 112 11.96 -3.80 -4.08
CA VAL A 112 13.26 -3.11 -4.16
C VAL A 112 13.28 -1.84 -3.29
N LYS A 113 12.21 -1.04 -3.30
CA LYS A 113 12.10 0.12 -2.38
C LYS A 113 12.11 -0.29 -0.91
N VAL A 114 11.44 -1.39 -0.55
CA VAL A 114 11.43 -1.92 0.82
C VAL A 114 12.83 -2.42 1.24
N ILE A 115 13.59 -3.04 0.32
CA ILE A 115 14.99 -3.42 0.54
C ILE A 115 15.83 -2.16 0.85
N TYR A 116 15.61 -1.08 0.10
CA TYR A 116 16.33 0.18 0.19
C TYR A 116 15.84 1.16 1.26
N ASN A 117 14.80 0.82 2.02
CA ASN A 117 14.12 1.76 2.92
C ASN A 117 15.06 2.46 3.91
N ASP A 118 16.02 1.73 4.50
CA ASP A 118 16.98 2.26 5.49
C ASP A 118 18.02 3.22 4.85
N SER A 119 18.09 3.24 3.52
CA SER A 119 19.01 4.07 2.74
C SER A 119 18.33 5.21 2.01
N LEU A 120 16.99 5.33 2.06
CA LEU A 120 16.26 6.38 1.35
C LEU A 120 16.67 7.78 1.81
N GLY A 121 17.02 8.64 0.85
CA GLY A 121 17.31 10.05 1.09
C GLY A 121 18.78 10.38 1.41
N LYS A 122 19.70 9.42 1.27
CA LYS A 122 21.15 9.65 1.39
C LYS A 122 21.71 10.30 0.13
N ASN A 123 21.53 9.64 -1.03
CA ASN A 123 21.89 10.16 -2.34
C ASN A 123 21.01 9.51 -3.42
N LYS A 124 20.06 10.30 -3.91
CA LYS A 124 19.06 9.86 -4.88
C LYS A 124 19.66 9.25 -6.15
N PHE A 125 20.78 9.76 -6.64
CA PHE A 125 21.41 9.21 -7.83
C PHE A 125 21.87 7.77 -7.61
N TRP A 126 22.64 7.51 -6.55
CA TRP A 126 23.14 6.16 -6.26
C TRP A 126 21.98 5.20 -5.95
N GLU A 127 21.02 5.64 -5.14
CA GLU A 127 19.82 4.86 -4.82
C GLU A 127 19.04 4.46 -6.08
N ASP A 128 18.73 5.40 -6.96
CA ASP A 128 17.95 5.14 -8.18
C ASP A 128 18.66 4.16 -9.11
N MET A 129 19.99 4.29 -9.25
CA MET A 129 20.79 3.42 -10.10
C MET A 129 20.94 2.00 -9.54
N SER A 130 21.18 1.86 -8.23
CA SER A 130 21.29 0.54 -7.60
C SER A 130 19.96 -0.19 -7.55
N MET A 131 18.86 0.52 -7.30
CA MET A 131 17.51 -0.05 -7.43
C MET A 131 17.21 -0.48 -8.87
N ALA A 132 17.68 0.26 -9.88
CA ALA A 132 17.53 -0.13 -11.29
C ALA A 132 18.31 -1.40 -11.63
N LEU A 133 19.57 -1.51 -11.18
CA LEU A 133 20.34 -2.74 -11.30
C LEU A 133 19.62 -3.92 -10.65
N LEU A 134 19.16 -3.75 -9.41
CA LEU A 134 18.51 -4.83 -8.67
C LEU A 134 17.24 -5.32 -9.37
N ARG A 135 16.40 -4.40 -9.88
CA ARG A 135 15.24 -4.77 -10.71
C ARG A 135 15.67 -5.50 -11.98
N ALA A 136 16.72 -5.04 -12.67
CA ALA A 136 17.22 -5.69 -13.88
C ALA A 136 17.61 -7.15 -13.65
N ILE A 137 18.30 -7.42 -12.53
CA ILE A 137 18.72 -8.79 -12.14
C ILE A 137 17.53 -9.64 -11.72
N ILE A 138 16.59 -9.09 -10.94
CA ILE A 138 15.37 -9.83 -10.57
C ILE A 138 14.60 -10.24 -11.83
N PHE A 139 14.44 -9.32 -12.80
CA PHE A 139 13.78 -9.63 -14.06
C PHE A 139 14.59 -10.60 -14.93
N SER A 140 15.91 -10.49 -14.96
CA SER A 140 16.76 -11.40 -15.75
C SER A 140 16.62 -12.84 -15.27
N MET A 141 16.66 -13.03 -13.95
CA MET A 141 16.48 -14.33 -13.31
C MET A 141 15.03 -14.83 -13.44
N LEU A 142 14.05 -13.94 -13.42
CA LEU A 142 12.65 -14.28 -13.64
C LEU A 142 12.41 -14.80 -15.06
N GLU A 143 12.93 -14.09 -16.06
CA GLU A 143 12.86 -14.46 -17.49
C GLU A 143 13.62 -15.76 -17.77
N ALA A 144 14.78 -15.96 -17.13
CA ALA A 144 15.57 -17.18 -17.20
C ALA A 144 15.00 -18.35 -16.35
N LYS A 145 13.91 -18.12 -15.60
CA LYS A 145 13.29 -19.09 -14.67
C LYS A 145 14.25 -19.61 -13.60
N SER A 146 15.24 -18.81 -13.21
CA SER A 146 16.25 -19.10 -12.19
C SER A 146 16.06 -18.30 -10.89
N LEU A 147 15.03 -17.44 -10.81
CA LEU A 147 14.71 -16.66 -9.62
C LEU A 147 14.23 -17.58 -8.47
N ILE A 148 15.05 -17.73 -7.43
CA ILE A 148 14.77 -18.60 -6.28
C ILE A 148 14.49 -17.73 -5.04
N ASP A 149 15.53 -17.10 -4.51
CA ASP A 149 15.54 -16.32 -3.26
C ASP A 149 16.47 -15.10 -3.36
N LEU A 150 16.48 -14.25 -2.32
CA LEU A 150 17.33 -13.06 -2.26
C LEU A 150 18.83 -13.39 -2.31
N GLN A 151 19.20 -14.55 -1.77
CA GLN A 151 20.56 -15.06 -1.73
C GLN A 151 21.08 -15.32 -3.16
N SER A 152 20.28 -15.99 -3.99
CA SER A 152 20.58 -16.24 -5.40
C SER A 152 20.68 -14.96 -6.23
N ILE A 153 19.89 -13.92 -5.91
CA ILE A 153 19.98 -12.60 -6.56
C ILE A 153 21.32 -11.95 -6.24
N ARG A 154 21.72 -11.95 -4.96
CA ARG A 154 23.00 -11.41 -4.52
C ARG A 154 24.18 -12.11 -5.20
N ASP A 155 24.16 -13.45 -5.21
CA ASP A 155 25.23 -14.24 -5.84
C ASP A 155 25.30 -14.00 -7.34
N ASN A 156 24.15 -13.77 -8.01
CA ASN A 156 24.12 -13.38 -9.41
C ASN A 156 24.79 -12.01 -9.65
N ILE A 157 24.48 -11.00 -8.84
CA ILE A 157 25.14 -9.67 -8.90
C ILE A 157 26.65 -9.83 -8.68
N PHE A 158 27.05 -10.56 -7.65
CA PHE A 158 28.46 -10.80 -7.35
C PHE A 158 29.18 -11.44 -8.55
N ASN A 159 28.61 -12.50 -9.11
CA ASN A 159 29.20 -13.20 -10.25
C ASN A 159 29.33 -12.32 -11.49
N LEU A 160 28.30 -11.53 -11.83
CA LEU A 160 28.36 -10.65 -13.01
C LEU A 160 29.37 -9.50 -12.87
N VAL A 161 29.73 -9.13 -11.64
CA VAL A 161 30.57 -7.96 -11.33
C VAL A 161 32.03 -8.34 -11.12
N PHE A 162 32.28 -9.51 -10.55
CA PHE A 162 33.62 -9.93 -10.12
C PHE A 162 34.21 -11.06 -10.95
N LEU A 163 33.42 -11.76 -11.76
CA LEU A 163 33.96 -12.74 -12.70
C LEU A 163 34.24 -12.06 -14.04
N GLU A 164 35.43 -12.33 -14.57
CA GLU A 164 35.84 -11.95 -15.92
C GLU A 164 35.72 -13.19 -16.82
N ASP A 165 35.37 -12.99 -18.08
CA ASP A 165 35.47 -14.06 -19.07
C ASP A 165 36.95 -14.38 -19.40
N LYS A 166 37.18 -15.33 -20.30
CA LYS A 166 38.55 -15.72 -20.72
C LYS A 166 39.34 -14.59 -21.40
N ASN A 167 38.69 -13.50 -21.78
CA ASN A 167 39.26 -12.36 -22.48
C ASN A 167 39.38 -11.12 -21.57
N GLY A 168 39.08 -11.23 -20.27
CA GLY A 168 39.10 -10.11 -19.34
C GLY A 168 37.90 -9.16 -19.50
N ILE A 169 36.85 -9.59 -20.21
CA ILE A 169 35.63 -8.82 -20.44
C ILE A 169 34.71 -9.00 -19.24
N LYS A 170 34.16 -7.88 -18.77
CA LYS A 170 33.20 -7.83 -17.66
C LYS A 170 31.88 -8.46 -18.10
N ILE A 171 31.43 -9.46 -17.35
CA ILE A 171 30.26 -10.27 -17.71
C ILE A 171 28.95 -9.48 -17.62
N LEU A 172 28.91 -8.37 -16.86
CA LEU A 172 27.68 -7.60 -16.62
C LEU A 172 27.04 -7.02 -17.89
N ASP A 173 27.78 -6.24 -18.69
CA ASP A 173 27.23 -5.62 -19.90
C ASP A 173 26.86 -6.69 -20.93
N GLU A 174 27.79 -7.63 -21.19
CA GLU A 174 27.58 -8.74 -22.12
C GLU A 174 26.34 -9.57 -21.76
N TYR A 175 26.13 -9.86 -20.47
CA TYR A 175 24.98 -10.60 -19.98
C TYR A 175 23.66 -9.95 -20.40
N PHE A 176 23.51 -8.64 -20.22
CA PHE A 176 22.29 -7.92 -20.60
C PHE A 176 22.22 -7.60 -22.10
N GLU A 177 23.34 -7.44 -22.79
CA GLU A 177 23.38 -7.21 -24.24
C GLU A 177 22.95 -8.43 -25.05
N ASN A 178 23.26 -9.63 -24.54
CA ASN A 178 22.83 -10.91 -25.11
C ASN A 178 21.34 -11.21 -24.91
N MET A 179 20.63 -10.46 -24.06
CA MET A 179 19.18 -10.58 -23.89
C MET A 179 18.40 -9.91 -25.03
N PRO A 180 17.20 -10.39 -25.41
CA PRO A 180 16.36 -9.72 -26.40
C PRO A 180 16.05 -8.25 -26.04
N LEU A 181 15.96 -7.37 -27.04
CA LEU A 181 15.92 -5.90 -26.88
C LEU A 181 14.81 -5.36 -25.97
N MET A 182 13.68 -6.05 -25.90
CA MET A 182 12.45 -5.58 -25.22
C MET A 182 12.13 -6.39 -23.95
N THR A 183 13.10 -7.12 -23.42
CA THR A 183 12.97 -7.77 -22.10
C THR A 183 12.91 -6.74 -20.97
N LEU A 184 12.23 -7.08 -19.88
CA LEU A 184 12.14 -6.19 -18.71
C LEU A 184 13.53 -5.97 -18.11
N ALA A 185 14.32 -7.04 -18.04
CA ALA A 185 15.68 -7.05 -17.56
C ALA A 185 16.56 -6.03 -18.31
N ARG A 186 16.60 -6.12 -19.64
CA ARG A 186 17.42 -5.24 -20.48
C ARG A 186 16.94 -3.79 -20.45
N LEU A 187 15.63 -3.56 -20.37
CA LEU A 187 15.07 -2.20 -20.26
C LEU A 187 15.44 -1.52 -18.93
N GLU A 188 15.43 -2.24 -17.82
CA GLU A 188 15.93 -1.71 -16.55
C GLU A 188 17.44 -1.50 -16.58
N TYR A 189 18.22 -2.45 -17.11
CA TYR A 189 19.68 -2.33 -17.18
C TYR A 189 20.15 -1.16 -18.05
N LYS A 190 19.45 -0.84 -19.15
CA LYS A 190 19.76 0.32 -19.99
C LYS A 190 19.82 1.65 -19.24
N LYS A 191 19.16 1.76 -18.09
CA LYS A 191 19.21 2.96 -17.22
C LYS A 191 20.59 3.17 -16.59
N ILE A 192 21.43 2.14 -16.53
CA ILE A 192 22.80 2.19 -15.99
C ILE A 192 23.87 1.77 -17.00
N GLY A 193 23.49 1.11 -18.10
CA GLY A 193 24.43 0.53 -19.07
C GLY A 193 25.39 1.55 -19.72
N TYR A 194 25.02 2.83 -19.77
CA TYR A 194 25.84 3.91 -20.32
C TYR A 194 26.90 4.44 -19.34
N LEU A 195 26.87 4.02 -18.07
CA LEU A 195 27.79 4.50 -17.04
C LEU A 195 29.17 3.84 -17.17
N ASP A 196 30.19 4.54 -16.68
CA ASP A 196 31.54 4.00 -16.60
C ASP A 196 31.61 2.79 -15.66
N ASP A 197 32.52 1.89 -15.95
CA ASP A 197 32.74 0.65 -15.22
C ASP A 197 32.94 0.82 -13.71
N ASN A 198 33.69 1.84 -13.29
CA ASN A 198 33.94 2.10 -11.87
C ASN A 198 32.65 2.54 -11.15
N VAL A 199 31.76 3.24 -11.86
CA VAL A 199 30.45 3.64 -11.35
C VAL A 199 29.56 2.40 -11.25
N LYS A 200 29.51 1.56 -12.30
CA LYS A 200 28.77 0.29 -12.28
C LYS A 200 29.21 -0.61 -11.12
N LYS A 201 30.52 -0.75 -10.89
CA LYS A 201 31.05 -1.54 -9.75
C LYS A 201 30.56 -1.00 -8.41
N SER A 202 30.56 0.32 -8.22
CA SER A 202 30.04 0.96 -7.01
C SER A 202 28.54 0.72 -6.83
N ILE A 203 27.75 0.83 -7.90
CA ILE A 203 26.30 0.52 -7.91
C ILE A 203 26.05 -0.93 -7.50
N CYS A 204 26.85 -1.87 -8.01
CA CYS A 204 26.71 -3.28 -7.70
C CYS A 204 27.06 -3.60 -6.24
N LEU A 205 28.14 -3.00 -5.71
CA LEU A 205 28.52 -3.12 -4.31
C LEU A 205 27.43 -2.58 -3.38
N ASP A 206 26.83 -1.44 -3.73
CA ASP A 206 25.70 -0.86 -2.99
C ASP A 206 24.46 -1.77 -3.03
N ALA A 207 24.15 -2.37 -4.19
CA ALA A 207 23.06 -3.35 -4.30
C ALA A 207 23.28 -4.59 -3.44
N ILE A 208 24.50 -5.13 -3.42
CA ILE A 208 24.88 -6.27 -2.57
C ILE A 208 24.73 -5.90 -1.09
N ASP A 209 25.27 -4.76 -0.65
CA ASP A 209 25.24 -4.33 0.75
C ASP A 209 23.79 -4.13 1.26
N ASN A 210 22.92 -3.48 0.48
CA ASN A 210 21.51 -3.31 0.87
C ASN A 210 20.74 -4.65 0.87
N LEU A 211 21.03 -5.56 -0.07
CA LEU A 211 20.45 -6.91 -0.07
C LEU A 211 20.87 -7.72 1.15
N GLU A 212 22.16 -7.72 1.51
CA GLU A 212 22.68 -8.44 2.68
C GLU A 212 22.03 -7.94 3.97
N LYS A 213 22.04 -6.61 4.18
CA LYS A 213 21.38 -5.97 5.32
C LYS A 213 19.89 -6.28 5.40
N PHE A 214 19.22 -6.39 4.24
CA PHE A 214 17.81 -6.76 4.22
C PHE A 214 17.62 -8.25 4.55
N ASN A 215 18.43 -9.13 3.96
CA ASN A 215 18.34 -10.58 4.14
C ASN A 215 18.61 -11.00 5.60
N GLU A 216 19.54 -10.34 6.29
CA GLU A 216 19.77 -10.55 7.74
C GLU A 216 18.52 -10.24 8.60
N LYS A 217 17.69 -9.31 8.15
CA LYS A 217 16.49 -8.84 8.86
C LYS A 217 15.23 -9.62 8.47
N VAL A 218 15.25 -10.36 7.36
CA VAL A 218 14.16 -11.24 6.95
C VAL A 218 14.35 -12.60 7.60
N ILE A 219 13.45 -12.98 8.51
CA ILE A 219 13.48 -14.25 9.22
C ILE A 219 12.34 -15.12 8.67
N PRO A 220 12.63 -16.16 7.85
CA PRO A 220 11.61 -16.98 7.21
C PRO A 220 10.61 -17.62 8.19
N ASN A 221 11.07 -17.95 9.40
CA ASN A 221 10.28 -18.62 10.44
C ASN A 221 9.54 -17.68 11.41
N LYS A 222 9.67 -16.35 11.26
CA LYS A 222 8.81 -15.34 11.93
C LYS A 222 7.81 -14.78 10.93
N THR A 223 7.07 -15.67 10.30
CA THR A 223 6.06 -15.32 9.31
C THR A 223 4.92 -14.60 10.00
N ILE A 224 5.00 -13.27 10.15
CA ILE A 224 3.82 -12.51 10.57
C ILE A 224 2.76 -12.74 9.51
N THR A 225 1.70 -13.43 9.89
CA THR A 225 0.55 -13.69 9.01
C THR A 225 -0.57 -12.72 9.33
N LEU A 226 -1.49 -12.52 8.39
CA LEU A 226 -2.70 -11.73 8.65
C LEU A 226 -3.55 -12.30 9.81
N LYS A 227 -3.34 -13.58 10.15
CA LYS A 227 -3.90 -14.24 11.34
C LYS A 227 -3.30 -13.73 12.65
N GLU A 228 -2.01 -13.39 12.67
CA GLU A 228 -1.34 -12.82 13.85
C GLU A 228 -1.79 -11.40 14.17
N LEU A 229 -2.43 -10.70 13.21
CA LEU A 229 -3.13 -9.45 13.49
C LEU A 229 -4.34 -9.62 14.42
N GLY A 230 -4.65 -10.84 14.87
CA GLY A 230 -5.55 -11.08 16.00
C GLY A 230 -7.02 -10.75 15.78
N ILE A 231 -7.41 -10.46 14.53
CA ILE A 231 -8.76 -9.99 14.14
C ILE A 231 -9.86 -11.02 14.49
N GLU A 232 -9.50 -12.29 14.66
CA GLU A 232 -10.42 -13.41 14.93
C GLU A 232 -11.01 -13.37 16.35
N ASP A 233 -10.17 -13.24 17.39
CA ASP A 233 -10.60 -13.49 18.78
C ASP A 233 -10.92 -12.20 19.56
N ARG A 234 -10.22 -11.11 19.27
CA ARG A 234 -10.28 -9.85 20.03
C ARG A 234 -10.25 -8.65 19.07
N PRO A 235 -10.87 -7.52 19.44
CA PRO A 235 -10.83 -6.34 18.60
C PRO A 235 -9.40 -5.81 18.51
N VAL A 236 -8.94 -5.54 17.29
CA VAL A 236 -7.58 -5.05 17.03
C VAL A 236 -7.66 -3.74 16.28
N ALA A 237 -6.80 -2.80 16.62
CA ALA A 237 -6.58 -1.58 15.89
C ALA A 237 -5.17 -1.59 15.30
N VAL A 238 -5.08 -1.75 13.98
CA VAL A 238 -3.82 -1.78 13.25
C VAL A 238 -3.59 -0.41 12.61
N PHE A 239 -2.46 0.22 12.92
CA PHE A 239 -2.06 1.49 12.34
C PHE A 239 -0.90 1.27 11.36
N LEU A 240 -1.19 1.43 10.06
CA LEU A 240 -0.21 1.30 8.99
C LEU A 240 0.53 2.62 8.79
N LYS A 241 1.85 2.59 9.00
CA LYS A 241 2.80 3.70 8.88
C LYS A 241 3.85 3.40 7.81
N THR A 242 3.59 3.79 6.59
CA THR A 242 4.43 3.49 5.42
C THR A 242 4.88 4.81 4.75
N PRO A 243 5.54 5.72 5.47
CA PRO A 243 6.00 6.96 4.86
C PRO A 243 6.96 6.64 3.70
N ASN A 244 6.82 7.37 2.60
CA ASN A 244 7.68 7.31 1.40
C ASN A 244 7.58 6.06 0.51
N ILE A 245 6.79 5.04 0.88
CA ILE A 245 6.56 3.85 0.06
C ILE A 245 5.06 3.51 0.05
N GLU A 246 4.27 4.41 -0.55
CA GLU A 246 2.81 4.34 -0.55
C GLU A 246 2.27 3.09 -1.27
N GLU A 247 3.02 2.49 -2.19
CA GLU A 247 2.63 1.23 -2.85
C GLU A 247 2.40 0.11 -1.84
N VAL A 248 3.19 0.08 -0.76
CA VAL A 248 3.08 -0.92 0.30
C VAL A 248 1.72 -0.84 0.98
N SER A 249 1.18 0.37 1.15
CA SER A 249 -0.17 0.55 1.71
C SER A 249 -1.23 -0.06 0.84
N SER A 250 -1.21 0.26 -0.46
CA SER A 250 -2.19 -0.25 -1.42
C SER A 250 -2.17 -1.77 -1.47
N ILE A 251 -0.98 -2.37 -1.46
CA ILE A 251 -0.82 -3.83 -1.50
C ILE A 251 -1.27 -4.46 -0.16
N PHE A 252 -0.88 -3.90 0.98
CA PHE A 252 -1.30 -4.42 2.29
C PHE A 252 -2.82 -4.38 2.46
N ILE A 253 -3.46 -3.24 2.14
CA ILE A 253 -4.92 -3.08 2.25
C ILE A 253 -5.61 -4.14 1.38
N LYS A 254 -5.12 -4.34 0.15
CA LYS A 254 -5.63 -5.37 -0.78
C LYS A 254 -5.54 -6.77 -0.20
N GLU A 255 -4.36 -7.17 0.20
CA GLU A 255 -4.10 -8.51 0.73
C GLU A 255 -4.94 -8.77 1.98
N LEU A 256 -5.10 -7.76 2.84
CA LEU A 256 -5.89 -7.88 4.05
C LEU A 256 -7.38 -8.06 3.75
N TYR A 257 -8.01 -7.22 2.93
CA TYR A 257 -9.45 -7.42 2.68
C TYR A 257 -9.73 -8.72 1.89
N VAL A 258 -8.83 -9.15 0.99
CA VAL A 258 -8.97 -10.42 0.27
C VAL A 258 -8.89 -11.60 1.25
N TYR A 259 -7.95 -11.55 2.19
CA TYR A 259 -7.83 -12.53 3.25
C TYR A 259 -9.09 -12.56 4.13
N LEU A 260 -9.57 -11.39 4.58
CA LEU A 260 -10.77 -11.27 5.41
C LEU A 260 -12.01 -11.87 4.73
N ILE A 261 -12.25 -11.53 3.45
CA ILE A 261 -13.36 -12.13 2.68
C ILE A 261 -13.26 -13.66 2.66
N LYS A 262 -12.05 -14.20 2.45
CA LYS A 262 -11.83 -15.65 2.41
C LYS A 262 -12.12 -16.32 3.76
N ILE A 263 -11.68 -15.72 4.87
CA ILE A 263 -11.93 -16.30 6.20
C ILE A 263 -13.40 -16.14 6.64
N TYR A 264 -14.09 -15.09 6.19
CA TYR A 264 -15.50 -14.83 6.56
C TYR A 264 -16.49 -15.78 5.88
N LEU A 265 -16.03 -16.61 4.94
CA LEU A 265 -16.77 -17.78 4.47
C LEU A 265 -17.11 -18.73 5.63
N ASN A 266 -16.29 -18.75 6.70
CA ASN A 266 -16.61 -19.45 7.93
C ASN A 266 -17.34 -18.51 8.90
N PRO A 267 -18.62 -18.79 9.25
CA PRO A 267 -19.42 -17.94 10.13
C PRO A 267 -18.83 -17.71 11.52
N LYS A 268 -17.90 -18.57 11.97
CA LYS A 268 -17.18 -18.42 13.25
C LYS A 268 -16.31 -17.15 13.28
N TYR A 269 -15.85 -16.69 12.12
CA TYR A 269 -14.96 -15.55 11.98
C TYR A 269 -15.69 -14.43 11.24
N LYS A 270 -16.51 -13.65 11.97
CA LYS A 270 -17.35 -12.58 11.38
C LYS A 270 -17.30 -11.26 12.14
N ARG A 271 -16.18 -10.97 12.81
CA ARG A 271 -16.01 -9.66 13.46
C ARG A 271 -16.05 -8.57 12.39
N GLU A 272 -16.80 -7.51 12.64
CA GLU A 272 -16.81 -6.36 11.74
C GLU A 272 -15.39 -5.73 11.66
N VAL A 273 -14.96 -5.38 10.44
CA VAL A 273 -13.67 -4.69 10.23
C VAL A 273 -13.92 -3.38 9.50
N ILE A 274 -13.37 -2.29 10.03
CA ILE A 274 -13.53 -0.95 9.47
C ILE A 274 -12.15 -0.44 9.05
N PHE A 275 -11.99 -0.23 7.75
CA PHE A 275 -10.83 0.42 7.14
C PHE A 275 -11.04 1.93 7.16
N ASN A 276 -10.15 2.64 7.84
CA ASN A 276 -10.07 4.09 7.88
C ASN A 276 -8.86 4.52 7.03
N LEU A 277 -9.15 4.91 5.80
CA LEU A 277 -8.14 5.17 4.78
C LEU A 277 -7.95 6.68 4.61
N ASP A 278 -7.19 7.29 5.52
CA ASP A 278 -6.85 8.70 5.41
C ASP A 278 -5.81 8.91 4.29
N ASN A 279 -5.84 10.07 3.62
CA ASN A 279 -4.99 10.38 2.47
C ASN A 279 -5.05 9.32 1.35
N PHE A 280 -6.23 8.74 1.11
CA PHE A 280 -6.41 7.66 0.12
C PHE A 280 -6.09 8.10 -1.31
N ASP A 281 -6.26 9.38 -1.62
CA ASP A 281 -5.90 9.97 -2.91
C ASP A 281 -4.40 10.31 -3.04
N SER A 282 -3.59 9.84 -2.09
CA SER A 282 -2.13 9.96 -2.09
C SER A 282 -1.43 8.59 -2.17
N ILE A 283 -2.17 7.48 -2.15
CA ILE A 283 -1.62 6.13 -2.35
C ILE A 283 -1.84 5.63 -3.79
N TYR A 284 -1.14 4.54 -4.15
CA TYR A 284 -1.27 3.91 -5.46
C TYR A 284 -2.64 3.24 -5.65
N GLU A 285 -3.02 3.03 -6.91
CA GLU A 285 -4.25 2.30 -7.23
C GLU A 285 -4.28 0.93 -6.54
N ILE A 286 -5.38 0.64 -5.86
CA ILE A 286 -5.68 -0.69 -5.37
C ILE A 286 -6.45 -1.43 -6.47
N GLU A 287 -5.81 -2.42 -7.09
CA GLU A 287 -6.39 -3.20 -8.19
C GLU A 287 -7.79 -3.74 -7.83
N LYS A 288 -8.80 -3.39 -8.65
CA LYS A 288 -10.22 -3.80 -8.50
C LYS A 288 -10.90 -3.32 -7.21
N PHE A 289 -10.38 -2.28 -6.58
CA PHE A 289 -10.98 -1.71 -5.36
C PHE A 289 -12.42 -1.25 -5.57
N ASN A 290 -12.72 -0.61 -6.70
CA ASN A 290 -14.08 -0.20 -7.07
C ASN A 290 -15.10 -1.36 -7.00
N ASN A 291 -14.70 -2.56 -7.42
CA ASN A 291 -15.58 -3.73 -7.48
C ASN A 291 -15.75 -4.42 -6.12
N ILE A 292 -14.76 -4.29 -5.21
CA ILE A 292 -14.78 -5.03 -3.94
C ILE A 292 -15.59 -4.33 -2.85
N LEU A 293 -15.78 -3.01 -2.93
CA LEU A 293 -16.44 -2.21 -1.89
C LEU A 293 -17.82 -2.76 -1.46
N GLN A 294 -18.65 -3.18 -2.42
CA GLN A 294 -19.97 -3.75 -2.14
C GLN A 294 -19.87 -5.15 -1.51
N VAL A 295 -18.96 -5.98 -2.01
CA VAL A 295 -18.74 -7.36 -1.49
C VAL A 295 -18.23 -7.32 -0.06
N CYS A 296 -17.27 -6.42 0.21
CA CYS A 296 -16.77 -6.15 1.55
C CYS A 296 -17.89 -5.70 2.48
N LEU A 297 -18.70 -4.71 2.06
CA LEU A 297 -19.79 -4.18 2.88
C LEU A 297 -20.80 -5.27 3.28
N ALA A 298 -21.19 -6.12 2.33
CA ALA A 298 -22.07 -7.26 2.57
C ALA A 298 -21.46 -8.32 3.52
N SER A 299 -20.13 -8.35 3.62
CA SER A 299 -19.38 -9.25 4.50
C SER A 299 -19.06 -8.64 5.87
N GLY A 300 -19.51 -7.41 6.16
CA GLY A 300 -19.18 -6.71 7.41
C GLY A 300 -17.79 -6.05 7.40
N ILE A 301 -17.23 -5.79 6.22
CA ILE A 301 -16.00 -5.02 6.03
C ILE A 301 -16.36 -3.66 5.44
N LYS A 302 -16.07 -2.58 6.15
CA LYS A 302 -16.47 -1.21 5.77
C LYS A 302 -15.27 -0.35 5.47
N PHE A 303 -15.46 0.65 4.60
CA PHE A 303 -14.43 1.62 4.25
C PHE A 303 -14.89 3.05 4.54
N ASN A 304 -14.10 3.76 5.34
CA ASN A 304 -14.10 5.21 5.44
C ASN A 304 -12.91 5.72 4.62
N ILE A 305 -13.19 6.29 3.46
CA ILE A 305 -12.19 6.72 2.49
C ILE A 305 -12.05 8.23 2.60
N ALA A 306 -10.93 8.76 3.08
CA ALA A 306 -10.70 10.21 3.12
C ALA A 306 -9.77 10.66 2.00
N ILE A 307 -10.20 11.67 1.23
CA ILE A 307 -9.49 12.24 0.08
C ILE A 307 -9.43 13.77 0.18
N LYS A 308 -8.47 14.39 -0.51
CA LYS A 308 -8.33 15.85 -0.61
C LYS A 308 -9.24 16.44 -1.67
N SER A 309 -9.37 15.75 -2.80
CA SER A 309 -10.24 16.20 -3.89
C SER A 309 -10.63 15.07 -4.84
N LEU A 310 -11.78 15.22 -5.51
CA LEU A 310 -12.27 14.25 -6.49
C LEU A 310 -11.33 14.12 -7.71
N PRO A 311 -10.74 15.20 -8.26
CA PRO A 311 -9.77 15.07 -9.35
C PRO A 311 -8.52 14.26 -9.02
N LYS A 312 -8.07 14.24 -7.76
CA LYS A 312 -6.93 13.39 -7.37
C LYS A 312 -7.32 11.91 -7.38
N LEU A 313 -8.52 11.59 -6.89
CA LEU A 313 -9.07 10.24 -6.99
C LEU A 313 -9.27 9.82 -8.45
N GLU A 314 -9.79 10.72 -9.29
CA GLU A 314 -9.94 10.52 -10.74
C GLU A 314 -8.61 10.27 -11.44
N LYS A 315 -7.54 10.98 -11.04
CA LYS A 315 -6.20 10.74 -11.60
C LYS A 315 -5.69 9.32 -11.32
N ILE A 316 -6.00 8.76 -10.15
CA ILE A 316 -5.52 7.43 -9.74
C ILE A 316 -6.37 6.33 -10.39
N TYR A 317 -7.69 6.44 -10.30
CA TYR A 317 -8.61 5.37 -10.70
C TYR A 317 -9.20 5.55 -12.11
N VAL A 318 -8.90 6.66 -12.78
CA VAL A 318 -9.43 7.00 -14.12
C VAL A 318 -10.93 6.75 -14.14
N GLU A 319 -11.50 6.01 -15.09
CA GLU A 319 -12.96 5.83 -15.17
C GLU A 319 -13.57 5.13 -13.94
N ASN A 320 -12.77 4.37 -13.17
CA ASN A 320 -13.22 3.62 -12.01
C ASN A 320 -13.53 4.50 -10.78
N TYR A 321 -13.08 5.77 -10.73
CA TYR A 321 -13.37 6.63 -9.57
C TYR A 321 -14.88 6.85 -9.38
N LYS A 322 -15.65 6.89 -10.47
CA LYS A 322 -17.11 7.07 -10.41
C LYS A 322 -17.78 5.88 -9.73
N THR A 323 -17.30 4.67 -9.99
CA THR A 323 -17.80 3.46 -9.33
C THR A 323 -17.45 3.46 -7.85
N ILE A 324 -16.24 3.91 -7.46
CA ILE A 324 -15.88 4.08 -6.04
C ILE A 324 -16.83 5.08 -5.37
N PHE A 325 -17.01 6.25 -5.99
CA PHE A 325 -17.89 7.30 -5.52
C PHE A 325 -19.34 6.80 -5.32
N ASN A 326 -19.89 6.10 -6.30
CA ASN A 326 -21.25 5.56 -6.24
C ASN A 326 -21.41 4.38 -5.25
N ASN A 327 -20.32 3.68 -4.93
CA ASN A 327 -20.32 2.59 -3.95
C ASN A 327 -20.15 3.07 -2.51
N CYS A 328 -19.93 4.37 -2.29
CA CYS A 328 -20.02 5.01 -1.00
C CYS A 328 -21.46 5.47 -0.76
N GLY A 329 -22.12 4.93 0.27
CA GLY A 329 -23.49 5.29 0.62
C GLY A 329 -23.60 6.73 1.13
N ASN A 330 -22.52 7.25 1.72
CA ASN A 330 -22.44 8.64 2.16
C ASN A 330 -21.22 9.35 1.58
N ILE A 331 -21.43 10.63 1.25
CA ILE A 331 -20.37 11.57 0.91
C ILE A 331 -20.39 12.69 1.94
N ILE A 332 -19.30 12.85 2.67
CA ILE A 332 -19.13 13.81 3.75
C ILE A 332 -18.09 14.84 3.31
N TYR A 333 -18.53 16.07 3.11
CA TYR A 333 -17.66 17.15 2.65
C TYR A 333 -17.38 18.15 3.78
N PHE A 334 -16.12 18.30 4.16
CA PHE A 334 -15.63 19.32 5.08
C PHE A 334 -15.09 20.55 4.33
N SER A 335 -14.10 20.31 3.47
CA SER A 335 -13.39 21.33 2.71
C SER A 335 -12.69 20.71 1.50
N SER A 336 -12.43 21.53 0.48
CA SER A 336 -11.51 21.21 -0.59
C SER A 336 -11.00 22.51 -1.22
N ASP A 337 -9.73 22.52 -1.60
CA ASP A 337 -9.12 23.65 -2.29
C ASP A 337 -9.44 23.64 -3.79
N ASP A 338 -9.99 22.53 -4.29
CA ASP A 338 -10.29 22.33 -5.69
C ASP A 338 -11.72 22.81 -6.05
N CYS A 339 -11.80 23.75 -6.99
CA CYS A 339 -13.07 24.31 -7.46
C CYS A 339 -13.96 23.27 -8.16
N LYS A 340 -13.35 22.31 -8.88
CA LYS A 340 -14.11 21.26 -9.59
C LYS A 340 -14.83 20.33 -8.62
N THR A 341 -14.21 20.01 -7.49
CA THR A 341 -14.83 19.21 -6.43
C THR A 341 -16.07 19.91 -5.90
N LYS A 342 -16.01 21.23 -5.67
CA LYS A 342 -17.16 22.03 -5.23
C LYS A 342 -18.29 22.04 -6.26
N SER A 343 -17.97 22.24 -7.55
CA SER A 343 -18.98 22.26 -8.61
C SER A 343 -19.61 20.89 -8.84
N LEU A 344 -18.80 19.83 -8.91
CA LEU A 344 -19.25 18.46 -9.13
C LEU A 344 -20.16 17.99 -7.99
N LEU A 345 -19.80 18.31 -6.75
CA LEU A 345 -20.67 18.07 -5.61
C LEU A 345 -21.98 18.86 -5.77
N SER A 346 -21.93 20.16 -6.07
CA SER A 346 -23.17 20.95 -6.23
C SER A 346 -24.12 20.45 -7.32
N GLU A 347 -23.59 19.82 -8.37
CA GLU A 347 -24.37 19.26 -9.49
C GLU A 347 -24.87 17.83 -9.24
N GLN A 348 -24.06 16.98 -8.58
CA GLN A 348 -24.35 15.55 -8.39
C GLN A 348 -25.05 15.23 -7.07
N LEU A 349 -25.06 16.16 -6.10
CA LEU A 349 -25.70 15.98 -4.80
C LEU A 349 -27.24 16.03 -4.92
N ASN A 350 -27.86 14.88 -5.18
CA ASN A 350 -29.28 14.68 -4.88
C ASN A 350 -29.53 14.71 -3.36
N ILE A 351 -30.78 14.97 -2.97
CA ILE A 351 -31.21 15.46 -1.65
C ILE A 351 -30.82 14.56 -0.45
N ASP A 352 -30.42 13.31 -0.66
CA ASP A 352 -30.14 12.31 0.38
C ASP A 352 -28.67 12.17 0.84
N GLN A 353 -27.73 12.91 0.24
CA GLN A 353 -26.31 12.88 0.62
C GLN A 353 -25.98 13.93 1.72
N ILE A 354 -25.16 13.55 2.70
CA ILE A 354 -24.93 14.34 3.93
C ILE A 354 -23.72 15.27 3.79
N ILE A 355 -23.95 16.54 3.49
CA ILE A 355 -22.92 17.59 3.55
C ILE A 355 -22.81 18.12 4.99
N LEU A 356 -21.68 17.89 5.65
CA LEU A 356 -21.36 18.52 6.94
C LEU A 356 -20.47 19.74 6.72
N LYS A 357 -21.08 20.89 6.45
CA LYS A 357 -20.33 22.16 6.42
C LYS A 357 -19.89 22.48 7.86
N PRO A 358 -18.59 22.66 8.15
CA PRO A 358 -18.19 23.14 9.46
C PRO A 358 -18.78 24.56 9.63
N MET A 359 -19.65 24.73 10.63
CA MET A 359 -19.91 26.07 11.16
C MET A 359 -18.66 26.45 11.94
N TYR A 360 -17.89 27.39 11.41
CA TYR A 360 -16.95 28.13 12.23
C TYR A 360 -17.78 28.78 13.35
N ILE A 361 -17.47 28.42 14.59
CA ILE A 361 -17.97 29.13 15.76
C ILE A 361 -17.08 30.38 15.83
N ASP A 362 -17.70 31.55 15.65
CA ASP A 362 -17.08 32.86 15.84
C ASP A 362 -16.50 33.02 17.26
#